data_AF-A0A356MIR2-F1
#
_entry.id   AF-A0A356MIR2-F1
#
_cell.length_a   1.000
_cell.length_b   1.000
_cell.length_c   1.000
_cell.angle_alpha   90.00
_cell.angle_beta   90.00
_cell.angle_gamma   90.00
#
_symmetry.space_group_name_H-M   'P 1'
#
loop_
_entity.id
_entity.type
_entity.pdbx_description
1 polymer ?
#
loop_
_entity_poly.entity_id
_entity_poly.type
_entity_poly.pdbx_seq_one_letter_code
_entity_poly.pdbx_strand_id
1 'polypeptide(L)'
;MKRIIDNELWGKTLISLYRHFGVMANSIDNLIKQIGISSAFRHSIYNSTIIDSNKILELTERKIKIINLKVIVEKALNKLSDKDLKVLTLFYIDGVNYKKIEFLLGINERSFFRRKELALARFSCILADLGFDASRLNEYLHNEKWIMNTYFQVVNSTASKLESLKKSKDQYRLLKSVLDDFNYSINRSYSF
;
A
#
# COMPACT_ATOMS: atom_id res chain seq x y z
N MET A 1 9.74 -9.19 14.88
CA MET A 1 8.41 -8.60 15.13
C MET A 1 8.22 -7.25 14.42
N LYS A 2 9.13 -6.25 14.56
CA LYS A 2 9.09 -4.96 13.83
C LYS A 2 8.90 -5.07 12.31
N ARG A 3 9.74 -5.86 11.64
CA ARG A 3 9.63 -6.12 10.18
C ARG A 3 8.26 -6.65 9.75
N ILE A 4 7.60 -7.45 10.60
CA ILE A 4 6.32 -8.08 10.24
C ILE A 4 5.21 -7.03 10.20
N ILE A 5 5.16 -6.15 11.20
CA ILE A 5 4.18 -5.05 11.26
C ILE A 5 4.41 -4.07 10.10
N ASP A 6 5.66 -3.71 9.83
CA ASP A 6 5.99 -2.81 8.72
C ASP A 6 5.62 -3.44 7.36
N ASN A 7 5.84 -4.75 7.20
CA ASN A 7 5.42 -5.49 6.00
C ASN A 7 3.89 -5.51 5.86
N GLU A 8 3.14 -5.70 6.94
CA GLU A 8 1.67 -5.67 6.92
C GLU A 8 1.12 -4.29 6.52
N LEU A 9 1.73 -3.21 7.03
CA LEU A 9 1.38 -1.84 6.64
C LEU A 9 1.62 -1.60 5.15
N TRP A 10 2.76 -2.07 4.63
CA TRP A 10 3.07 -2.02 3.21
C TRP A 10 2.14 -2.88 2.37
N GLY A 11 1.83 -4.10 2.81
CA GLY A 11 0.88 -4.98 2.13
C GLY A 11 -0.51 -4.34 2.02
N LYS A 12 -1.00 -3.74 3.11
CA LYS A 12 -2.27 -3.00 3.12
C LYS A 12 -2.24 -1.77 2.21
N THR A 13 -1.11 -1.07 2.13
CA THR A 13 -0.92 0.08 1.23
C THR A 13 -0.93 -0.37 -0.24
N LEU A 14 -0.18 -1.40 -0.59
CA LEU A 14 -0.06 -1.85 -1.99
C LEU A 14 -1.38 -2.42 -2.50
N ILE A 15 -2.09 -3.19 -1.70
CA ILE A 15 -3.37 -3.77 -2.12
C ILE A 15 -4.48 -2.71 -2.25
N SER A 16 -4.48 -1.66 -1.43
CA SER A 16 -5.42 -0.55 -1.57
C SER A 16 -5.14 0.29 -2.81
N LEU A 17 -3.86 0.43 -3.18
CA LEU A 17 -3.45 1.15 -4.38
C LEU A 17 -3.60 0.35 -5.67
N TYR A 18 -3.78 -0.96 -5.59
CA TYR A 18 -3.81 -1.86 -6.74
C TYR A 18 -4.77 -1.42 -7.85
N ARG A 19 -6.00 -1.06 -7.48
CA ARG A 19 -7.03 -0.55 -8.40
C ARG A 19 -6.58 0.70 -9.16
N HIS A 20 -5.72 1.52 -8.55
CA HIS A 20 -5.30 2.81 -9.08
C HIS A 20 -4.06 2.72 -9.98
N PHE A 21 -3.26 1.64 -9.91
CA PHE A 21 -2.04 1.52 -10.72
C PHE A 21 -2.28 1.66 -12.22
N GLY A 22 -3.32 1.03 -12.75
CA GLY A 22 -3.67 1.13 -14.17
C GLY A 22 -4.02 2.57 -14.58
N VAL A 23 -4.83 3.25 -13.76
CA VAL A 23 -5.21 4.65 -14.00
C VAL A 23 -3.99 5.56 -13.93
N MET A 24 -3.10 5.37 -12.97
CA MET A 24 -1.88 6.17 -12.84
C MET A 24 -0.93 5.99 -14.02
N ALA A 25 -0.75 4.76 -14.50
CA ALA A 25 0.07 4.49 -15.70
C ALA A 25 -0.49 5.22 -16.93
N ASN A 26 -1.82 5.21 -17.12
CA ASN A 26 -2.47 5.93 -18.21
C ASN A 26 -2.35 7.45 -18.08
N SER A 27 -2.46 7.98 -16.87
CA SER A 27 -2.26 9.41 -16.60
C SER A 27 -0.85 9.86 -16.95
N ILE A 28 0.16 9.04 -16.66
CA ILE A 28 1.55 9.31 -17.07
C ILE A 28 1.68 9.33 -18.59
N ASP A 29 1.07 8.39 -19.29
CA ASP A 29 1.07 8.39 -20.77
C ASP A 29 0.45 9.65 -21.35
N ASN A 30 -0.64 10.12 -20.75
CA ASN A 30 -1.28 11.37 -21.16
C ASN A 30 -0.37 12.58 -20.93
N LEU A 31 0.37 12.62 -19.82
CA LEU A 31 1.36 13.68 -19.56
C LEU A 31 2.51 13.65 -20.58
N ILE A 32 3.04 12.48 -20.91
CA ILE A 32 4.09 12.33 -21.93
C ILE A 32 3.59 12.84 -23.29
N LYS A 33 2.36 12.45 -23.68
CA LYS A 33 1.72 12.95 -24.92
C LYS A 33 1.58 14.48 -24.91
N GLN A 34 1.12 15.06 -23.81
CA GLN A 34 0.98 16.51 -23.70
C GLN A 34 2.32 17.22 -23.84
N ILE A 35 3.40 16.69 -23.22
CA ILE A 35 4.74 17.25 -23.38
C ILE A 35 5.15 17.21 -24.85
N GLY A 36 5.03 16.07 -25.52
CA GLY A 36 5.40 15.90 -26.94
C GLY A 36 4.60 16.78 -27.91
N ILE A 37 3.30 16.97 -27.68
CA ILE A 37 2.49 17.90 -28.47
C ILE A 37 2.95 19.33 -28.20
N SER A 38 3.08 19.70 -26.93
CA SER A 38 3.41 21.07 -26.54
C SER A 38 4.83 21.50 -26.92
N SER A 39 5.77 20.56 -27.08
CA SER A 39 7.12 20.86 -27.55
C SER A 39 7.14 21.15 -29.05
N ALA A 40 6.27 20.51 -29.84
CA ALA A 40 6.12 20.78 -31.26
C ALA A 40 5.60 22.21 -31.57
N PHE A 41 4.82 22.80 -30.66
CA PHE A 41 4.22 24.13 -30.84
C PHE A 41 4.95 25.26 -30.09
N ARG A 42 6.04 24.98 -29.35
CA ARG A 42 6.76 25.98 -28.55
C ARG A 42 8.04 26.46 -29.25
N HIS A 43 7.97 27.64 -29.89
CA HIS A 43 9.12 28.36 -30.48
C HIS A 43 9.90 29.23 -29.46
N SER A 44 10.10 28.79 -28.22
CA SER A 44 10.84 29.57 -27.22
C SER A 44 12.29 29.11 -27.09
N ILE A 45 13.23 30.06 -27.19
CA ILE A 45 14.67 29.90 -27.03
C ILE A 45 15.06 29.33 -25.65
N TYR A 46 14.17 29.43 -24.65
CA TYR A 46 14.41 29.02 -23.26
C TYR A 46 13.97 27.59 -22.91
N ASN A 47 13.23 26.91 -23.80
CA ASN A 47 12.79 25.52 -23.58
C ASN A 47 13.58 24.61 -24.51
N SER A 48 14.68 24.04 -24.01
CA SER A 48 15.46 23.10 -24.79
C SER A 48 14.72 21.76 -24.89
N THR A 49 14.74 21.15 -26.07
CA THR A 49 14.31 19.76 -26.31
C THR A 49 14.90 18.79 -25.28
N ILE A 50 16.06 19.12 -24.72
CA ILE A 50 16.74 18.36 -23.66
C ILE A 50 15.91 18.34 -22.36
N ILE A 51 15.31 19.46 -21.94
CA ILE A 51 14.48 19.52 -20.73
C ILE A 51 13.25 18.62 -20.88
N ASP A 52 12.56 18.74 -22.02
CA ASP A 52 11.37 17.93 -22.30
C ASP A 52 11.73 16.44 -22.41
N SER A 53 12.85 16.12 -23.05
CA SER A 53 13.35 14.73 -23.15
C SER A 53 13.66 14.14 -21.78
N ASN A 54 14.35 14.89 -20.90
CA ASN A 54 14.64 14.45 -19.54
C ASN A 54 13.36 14.22 -18.73
N LYS A 55 12.35 15.08 -18.89
CA LYS A 55 11.05 14.92 -18.23
C LYS A 55 10.29 13.70 -18.73
N ILE A 56 10.33 13.42 -20.04
CA ILE A 56 9.74 12.21 -20.62
C ILE A 56 10.44 10.95 -20.09
N LEU A 57 11.77 10.96 -19.97
CA LEU A 57 12.53 9.86 -19.40
C LEU A 57 12.11 9.61 -17.94
N GLU A 58 12.06 10.66 -17.11
CA GLU A 58 11.61 10.54 -15.71
C GLU A 58 10.19 9.94 -15.62
N LEU A 59 9.24 10.45 -16.41
CA LEU A 59 7.88 9.94 -16.44
C LEU A 59 7.83 8.46 -16.89
N THR A 60 8.65 8.09 -17.86
CA THR A 60 8.73 6.71 -18.36
C THR A 60 9.26 5.77 -17.28
N GLU A 61 10.32 6.14 -16.57
CA GLU A 61 10.84 5.35 -15.44
C GLU A 61 9.79 5.16 -14.35
N ARG A 62 9.06 6.22 -14.00
CA ARG A 62 7.96 6.16 -13.01
C ARG A 62 6.84 5.24 -13.47
N LYS A 63 6.48 5.27 -14.75
CA LYS A 63 5.50 4.33 -15.33
C LYS A 63 5.96 2.88 -15.19
N ILE A 64 7.23 2.60 -15.52
CA ILE A 64 7.82 1.27 -15.38
C ILE A 64 7.71 0.80 -13.93
N LYS A 65 8.02 1.65 -12.94
CA LYS A 65 7.86 1.31 -11.52
C LYS A 65 6.42 0.93 -11.16
N ILE A 66 5.43 1.70 -11.62
CA ILE A 66 4.00 1.42 -11.35
C ILE A 66 3.56 0.09 -11.98
N ILE A 67 3.97 -0.17 -13.22
CA ILE A 67 3.67 -1.45 -13.90
C ILE A 67 4.30 -2.61 -13.14
N ASN A 68 5.57 -2.48 -12.74
CA ASN A 68 6.26 -3.51 -11.97
C ASN A 68 5.54 -3.77 -10.64
N LEU A 69 5.14 -2.72 -9.90
CA LEU A 69 4.36 -2.87 -8.68
C LEU A 69 3.06 -3.63 -8.92
N LYS A 70 2.32 -3.31 -9.99
CA LYS A 70 1.10 -4.01 -10.34
C LYS A 70 1.36 -5.51 -10.55
N VAL A 71 2.38 -5.85 -11.32
CA VAL A 71 2.78 -7.24 -11.58
C VAL A 71 3.19 -7.97 -10.29
N ILE A 72 3.89 -7.30 -9.38
CA ILE A 72 4.30 -7.87 -8.10
C ILE A 72 3.08 -8.16 -7.22
N VAL A 73 2.14 -7.22 -7.16
CA VAL A 73 0.89 -7.42 -6.41
C VAL A 73 0.06 -8.55 -7.01
N GLU A 74 -0.07 -8.64 -8.33
CA GLU A 74 -0.74 -9.76 -9.02
C GLU A 74 -0.08 -11.10 -8.68
N LYS A 75 1.26 -11.17 -8.74
CA LYS A 75 2.01 -12.38 -8.36
C LYS A 75 1.79 -12.77 -6.90
N ALA A 76 1.72 -11.79 -6.00
CA ALA A 76 1.46 -12.05 -4.58
C ALA A 76 0.02 -12.53 -4.35
N LEU A 77 -0.96 -11.93 -5.02
CA LEU A 77 -2.37 -12.34 -4.96
C LEU A 77 -2.56 -13.77 -5.48
N ASN A 78 -1.91 -14.14 -6.59
CA ASN A 78 -2.01 -15.47 -7.18
C ASN A 78 -1.40 -16.58 -6.31
N LYS A 79 -0.60 -16.24 -5.30
CA LYS A 79 -0.03 -17.19 -4.32
C LYS A 79 -0.92 -17.37 -3.09
N LEU A 80 -1.97 -16.57 -2.92
CA LEU A 80 -2.92 -16.72 -1.81
C LEU A 80 -3.84 -17.92 -2.05
N SER A 81 -4.39 -18.45 -0.96
CA SER A 81 -5.48 -19.42 -1.07
C SER A 81 -6.73 -18.76 -1.67
N ASP A 82 -7.54 -19.51 -2.42
CA ASP A 82 -8.76 -19.00 -3.06
C ASP A 82 -9.68 -18.23 -2.11
N LYS A 83 -9.78 -18.66 -0.85
CA LYS A 83 -10.59 -18.01 0.18
C LYS A 83 -10.02 -16.65 0.57
N ASP A 84 -8.71 -16.57 0.76
CA ASP A 84 -8.02 -15.34 1.13
C ASP A 84 -8.03 -14.36 -0.06
N LEU A 85 -7.77 -14.86 -1.26
CA LEU A 85 -7.82 -14.10 -2.52
C LEU A 85 -9.19 -13.46 -2.75
N LYS A 86 -10.28 -14.22 -2.61
CA LYS A 86 -11.65 -13.72 -2.80
C LYS A 86 -11.97 -12.60 -1.81
N VAL A 87 -11.63 -12.78 -0.53
CA VAL A 87 -11.89 -11.76 0.51
C VAL A 87 -11.14 -10.46 0.21
N LEU A 88 -9.86 -10.55 -0.16
CA LEU A 88 -9.06 -9.36 -0.45
C LEU A 88 -9.49 -8.69 -1.75
N THR A 89 -9.80 -9.44 -2.80
CA THR A 89 -10.25 -8.92 -4.09
C THR A 89 -11.55 -8.14 -3.94
N LEU A 90 -12.57 -8.77 -3.34
CA LEU A 90 -13.88 -8.13 -3.16
C LEU A 90 -13.77 -6.84 -2.33
N PHE A 91 -12.97 -6.86 -1.27
CA PHE A 91 -12.89 -5.73 -0.35
C PHE A 91 -11.99 -4.59 -0.86
N TYR A 92 -10.78 -4.89 -1.36
CA TYR A 92 -9.80 -3.88 -1.73
C TYR A 92 -9.83 -3.50 -3.21
N ILE A 93 -10.08 -4.47 -4.09
CA ILE A 93 -10.01 -4.26 -5.54
C ILE A 93 -11.37 -3.80 -6.06
N ASP A 94 -12.43 -4.54 -5.71
CA ASP A 94 -13.80 -4.23 -6.16
C ASP A 94 -14.50 -3.19 -5.28
N GLY A 95 -13.97 -2.94 -4.07
CA GLY A 95 -14.54 -1.96 -3.13
C GLY A 95 -15.92 -2.35 -2.59
N VAL A 96 -16.23 -3.64 -2.52
CA VAL A 96 -17.51 -4.16 -2.05
C VAL A 96 -17.63 -3.99 -0.53
N ASN A 97 -18.79 -3.53 -0.08
CA ASN A 97 -19.07 -3.39 1.35
C ASN A 97 -19.06 -4.75 2.07
N TYR A 98 -18.50 -4.79 3.29
CA TYR A 98 -18.37 -6.02 4.09
C TYR A 98 -19.69 -6.80 4.23
N LYS A 99 -20.84 -6.13 4.41
CA LYS A 99 -22.16 -6.80 4.52
C LYS A 99 -22.52 -7.58 3.26
N LYS A 100 -22.18 -7.05 2.09
CA LYS A 100 -22.39 -7.74 0.81
C LYS A 100 -21.42 -8.91 0.66
N ILE A 101 -20.18 -8.76 1.11
CA ILE A 101 -19.19 -9.83 1.09
C ILE A 101 -19.60 -10.99 1.99
N GLU A 102 -20.11 -10.71 3.18
CA GLU A 102 -20.68 -11.71 4.10
C GLU A 102 -21.78 -12.53 3.42
N PHE A 103 -22.71 -11.85 2.77
CA PHE A 103 -23.78 -12.49 2.01
C PHE A 103 -23.23 -13.34 0.85
N LEU A 104 -22.30 -12.80 0.05
CA LEU A 104 -21.73 -13.50 -1.10
C LEU A 104 -20.90 -14.73 -0.72
N LEU A 105 -20.20 -14.68 0.40
CA LEU A 105 -19.30 -15.75 0.85
C LEU A 105 -19.94 -16.68 1.89
N GLY A 106 -21.16 -16.38 2.36
CA GLY A 106 -21.84 -17.15 3.40
C GLY A 106 -21.08 -17.14 4.73
N ILE A 107 -20.38 -16.05 5.06
CA ILE A 107 -19.60 -15.91 6.30
C ILE A 107 -20.18 -14.79 7.16
N ASN A 108 -20.07 -14.93 8.49
CA ASN A 108 -20.46 -13.86 9.41
C ASN A 108 -19.39 -12.76 9.51
N GLU A 109 -19.78 -11.59 10.00
CA GLU A 109 -18.95 -10.40 10.22
C GLU A 109 -17.63 -10.69 10.93
N ARG A 110 -17.69 -11.37 12.08
CA ARG A 110 -16.48 -11.73 12.84
C ARG A 110 -15.51 -12.57 12.02
N SER A 111 -16.05 -13.53 11.26
CA SER A 111 -15.26 -14.40 10.40
C SER A 111 -14.68 -13.65 9.22
N PHE A 112 -15.44 -12.73 8.62
CA PHE A 112 -14.97 -11.84 7.56
C PHE A 112 -13.78 -11.00 8.04
N PHE A 113 -13.92 -10.24 9.13
CA PHE A 113 -12.85 -9.38 9.62
C PHE A 113 -11.61 -10.18 10.00
N ARG A 114 -11.77 -11.29 10.72
CA ARG A 114 -10.65 -12.18 11.07
C ARG A 114 -9.95 -12.72 9.82
N ARG A 115 -10.72 -13.20 8.83
CA ARG A 115 -10.18 -13.74 7.58
C ARG A 115 -9.44 -12.67 6.81
N LYS A 116 -9.98 -11.46 6.74
CA LYS A 116 -9.37 -10.31 6.06
C LYS A 116 -8.01 -9.96 6.66
N GLU A 117 -7.91 -9.87 7.99
CA GLU A 117 -6.63 -9.58 8.66
C GLU A 117 -5.61 -10.72 8.43
N LEU A 118 -6.04 -11.98 8.54
CA LEU A 118 -5.15 -13.12 8.25
C LEU A 118 -4.68 -13.15 6.79
N ALA A 119 -5.58 -12.84 5.85
CA ALA A 119 -5.25 -12.76 4.44
C ALA A 119 -4.25 -11.63 4.15
N LEU A 120 -4.41 -10.47 4.80
CA LEU A 120 -3.45 -9.36 4.69
C LEU A 120 -2.06 -9.73 5.23
N ALA A 121 -1.99 -10.38 6.39
CA ALA A 121 -0.73 -10.85 6.95
C ALA A 121 -0.04 -11.89 6.06
N ARG A 122 -0.81 -12.81 5.46
CA ARG A 122 -0.28 -13.77 4.48
C ARG A 122 0.22 -13.07 3.22
N PHE A 123 -0.55 -12.11 2.73
CA PHE A 123 -0.18 -11.31 1.56
C PHE A 123 1.13 -10.55 1.79
N SER A 124 1.32 -9.93 2.96
CA SER A 124 2.56 -9.23 3.29
C SER A 124 3.76 -10.18 3.43
N CYS A 125 3.58 -11.38 3.98
CA CYS A 125 4.61 -12.41 3.98
C CYS A 125 5.00 -12.80 2.56
N ILE A 126 4.03 -13.06 1.68
CA ILE A 126 4.30 -13.42 0.27
C ILE A 126 5.03 -12.29 -0.46
N LEU A 127 4.68 -11.02 -0.21
CA LEU A 127 5.40 -9.88 -0.78
C LEU A 127 6.86 -9.85 -0.33
N ALA A 128 7.12 -10.09 0.97
CA ALA A 128 8.48 -10.19 1.48
C ALA A 128 9.24 -11.36 0.84
N ASP A 129 8.60 -12.51 0.64
CA ASP A 129 9.19 -13.67 -0.03
C ASP A 129 9.50 -13.41 -1.51
N LEU A 130 8.77 -12.49 -2.15
CA LEU A 130 9.07 -12.00 -3.50
C LEU A 130 10.21 -10.96 -3.53
N GLY A 131 10.84 -10.66 -2.39
CA GLY A 131 11.92 -9.69 -2.26
C GLY A 131 11.46 -8.26 -2.02
N PHE A 132 10.16 -8.05 -1.76
CA PHE A 132 9.57 -6.74 -1.48
C PHE A 132 9.20 -6.61 -0.01
N ASP A 133 10.22 -6.68 0.86
CA ASP A 133 10.06 -6.36 2.27
C ASP A 133 9.91 -4.84 2.50
N ALA A 134 9.54 -4.44 3.71
CA ALA A 134 9.32 -3.05 4.07
C ALA A 134 10.55 -2.16 3.82
N SER A 135 11.75 -2.68 4.07
CA SER A 135 12.99 -1.94 3.81
C SER A 135 13.16 -1.67 2.32
N ARG A 136 12.99 -2.70 1.48
CA ARG A 136 13.09 -2.58 0.03
C ARG A 136 12.00 -1.69 -0.54
N LEU A 137 10.76 -1.78 -0.04
CA LEU A 137 9.65 -0.96 -0.51
C LEU A 137 9.85 0.52 -0.16
N ASN A 138 10.33 0.82 1.05
CA ASN A 138 10.69 2.18 1.42
C ASN A 138 11.76 2.76 0.48
N GLU A 139 12.85 2.02 0.25
CA GLU A 139 13.92 2.44 -0.65
C GLU A 139 13.42 2.59 -2.10
N TYR A 140 12.60 1.66 -2.59
CA TYR A 140 12.13 1.67 -3.97
C TYR A 140 11.13 2.80 -4.26
N LEU A 141 10.31 3.16 -3.26
CA LEU A 141 9.15 4.04 -3.41
C LEU A 141 9.26 5.39 -2.72
N HIS A 142 10.38 5.70 -2.05
CA HIS A 142 10.56 6.98 -1.33
C HIS A 142 10.27 8.22 -2.19
N ASN A 143 10.60 8.17 -3.49
CA ASN A 143 10.38 9.27 -4.42
C ASN A 143 8.93 9.37 -4.94
N GLU A 144 8.12 8.32 -4.77
CA GLU A 144 6.72 8.31 -5.19
C GLU A 144 5.83 8.90 -4.08
N LYS A 145 5.81 10.24 -4.01
CA LYS A 145 5.07 11.01 -2.97
C LYS A 145 3.64 10.54 -2.78
N TRP A 146 2.93 10.22 -3.86
CA TRP A 146 1.53 9.81 -3.79
C TRP A 146 1.36 8.44 -3.09
N ILE A 147 2.27 7.49 -3.30
CA ILE A 147 2.28 6.20 -2.60
C ILE A 147 2.64 6.40 -1.13
N MET A 148 3.67 7.20 -0.87
CA MET A 148 4.12 7.50 0.49
C MET A 148 3.01 8.18 1.31
N ASN A 149 2.24 9.09 0.70
CA ASN A 149 1.09 9.71 1.33
C ASN A 149 0.04 8.67 1.74
N THR A 150 -0.27 7.69 0.87
CA THR A 150 -1.18 6.59 1.22
C THR A 150 -0.61 5.72 2.34
N TYR A 151 0.69 5.42 2.29
CA TYR A 151 1.37 4.68 3.35
C TYR A 151 1.21 5.40 4.71
N PHE A 152 1.49 6.70 4.77
CA PHE A 152 1.34 7.49 6.00
C PHE A 152 -0.11 7.55 6.49
N GLN A 153 -1.09 7.63 5.59
CA GLN A 153 -2.50 7.53 5.97
C GLN A 153 -2.83 6.18 6.61
N VAL A 154 -2.31 5.09 6.04
CA VAL A 154 -2.48 3.74 6.60
C VAL A 154 -1.82 3.62 7.98
N VAL A 155 -0.60 4.14 8.15
CA VAL A 155 0.11 4.19 9.43
C VAL A 155 -0.70 4.97 10.47
N ASN A 156 -1.11 6.19 10.15
CA ASN A 156 -1.89 7.05 11.06
C ASN A 156 -3.24 6.43 11.44
N SER A 157 -3.92 5.77 10.50
CA SER A 157 -5.17 5.05 10.77
C SER A 157 -4.99 3.87 11.72
N THR A 158 -3.79 3.30 11.76
CA THR A 158 -3.46 2.14 12.61
C THR A 158 -3.00 2.63 13.98
N ALA A 159 -2.23 3.71 14.03
CA ALA A 159 -1.81 4.37 15.27
C ALA A 159 -3.01 4.92 16.07
N SER A 160 -3.95 5.59 15.42
CA SER A 160 -5.15 6.12 16.08
C SER A 160 -6.04 5.02 16.68
N LYS A 161 -6.17 3.88 16.01
CA LYS A 161 -6.82 2.69 16.57
C LYS A 161 -6.10 2.18 17.82
N LEU A 162 -4.78 2.11 17.78
CA LEU A 162 -3.97 1.70 18.94
C LEU A 162 -4.15 2.68 20.12
N GLU A 163 -4.18 3.99 19.85
CA GLU A 163 -4.41 5.01 20.88
C GLU A 163 -5.82 4.95 21.48
N SER A 164 -6.84 4.69 20.68
CA SER A 164 -8.21 4.49 21.18
C SER A 164 -8.32 3.29 22.13
N LEU A 165 -7.57 2.21 21.84
CA LEU A 165 -7.47 1.04 22.73
C LEU A 165 -6.68 1.37 24.01
N LYS A 166 -5.63 2.21 23.91
CA LYS A 166 -4.88 2.71 25.08
C LYS A 166 -5.74 3.57 26.01
N LYS A 167 -6.68 4.37 25.48
CA LYS A 167 -7.62 5.15 26.32
C LYS A 167 -8.62 4.25 27.08
N SER A 168 -8.88 3.03 26.61
CA SER A 168 -9.71 2.02 27.28
C SER A 168 -8.91 1.12 28.24
N LYS A 169 -7.58 1.31 28.36
CA LYS A 169 -6.65 0.50 29.15
C LYS A 169 -6.97 0.46 30.65
N ASP A 170 -7.60 1.51 31.18
CA ASP A 170 -7.96 1.57 32.61
C ASP A 170 -9.14 0.66 32.98
N GLN A 171 -9.89 0.14 32.00
CA GLN A 171 -10.98 -0.80 32.23
C GLN A 171 -10.52 -2.27 32.30
N TYR A 172 -9.31 -2.61 31.84
CA TYR A 172 -8.88 -4.01 31.67
C TYR A 172 -7.45 -4.26 32.18
N ARG A 173 -7.33 -5.03 33.28
CA ARG A 173 -6.06 -5.36 33.96
C ARG A 173 -4.99 -5.99 33.04
N LEU A 174 -5.39 -6.90 32.14
CA LEU A 174 -4.48 -7.58 31.20
C LEU A 174 -4.10 -6.73 29.97
N LEU A 175 -4.94 -5.76 29.61
CA LEU A 175 -4.65 -4.83 28.51
C LEU A 175 -3.47 -3.92 28.88
N LYS A 176 -3.25 -3.71 30.19
CA LYS A 176 -2.13 -2.94 30.71
C LYS A 176 -0.78 -3.54 30.34
N SER A 177 -0.56 -4.81 30.69
CA SER A 177 0.69 -5.53 30.42
C SER A 177 0.95 -5.70 28.92
N VAL A 178 -0.07 -6.06 28.14
CA VAL A 178 0.08 -6.25 26.68
C VAL A 178 0.47 -4.94 25.98
N LEU A 179 -0.13 -3.81 26.37
CA LEU A 179 0.22 -2.50 25.80
C LEU A 179 1.56 -1.97 26.32
N ASP A 180 1.99 -2.36 27.52
CA ASP A 180 3.30 -2.01 28.07
C ASP A 180 4.42 -2.79 27.37
N ASP A 181 4.22 -4.08 27.06
CA ASP A 181 5.14 -4.88 26.24
C ASP A 181 5.23 -4.32 24.80
N PHE A 182 4.10 -3.90 24.24
CA PHE A 182 4.06 -3.26 22.92
C PHE A 182 4.74 -1.87 22.95
N ASN A 183 4.52 -1.05 23.98
CA ASN A 183 5.15 0.26 24.12
C ASN A 183 6.65 0.19 24.43
N TYR A 184 7.10 -0.79 25.22
CA TYR A 184 8.52 -1.03 25.46
C TYR A 184 9.25 -1.34 24.16
N SER A 185 8.60 -2.08 23.25
CA SER A 185 9.12 -2.31 21.89
C SER A 185 9.17 -1.04 21.02
N ILE A 186 8.21 -0.12 21.20
CA ILE A 186 8.14 1.16 20.47
C ILE A 186 9.18 2.15 21.00
N ASN A 187 9.31 2.37 22.31
CA ASN A 187 10.19 3.41 22.86
C ASN A 187 11.68 3.08 22.76
N ARG A 188 12.07 1.80 22.79
CA ARG A 188 13.46 1.38 22.47
C ARG A 188 13.82 1.64 21.00
N SER A 189 12.84 1.94 20.15
CA SER A 189 12.99 2.18 18.71
C SER A 189 13.21 3.65 18.32
N TYR A 190 13.18 4.60 19.27
CA TYR A 190 13.31 6.05 19.02
C TYR A 190 14.35 6.77 19.91
N SER A 191 15.23 6.03 20.61
CA SER A 191 16.46 6.59 21.19
C SER A 191 17.60 6.46 20.18
N PHE A 192 17.58 7.30 19.15
CA PHE A 192 18.75 7.76 18.37
C PHE A 192 18.43 9.15 17.85
#